data_AF-V9W1T4-F1
#
_entry.id   AF-V9W1T4-F1
#
_cell.length_a   1.000
_cell.length_b   1.000
_cell.length_c   1.000
_cell.angle_alpha   90.00
_cell.angle_beta   90.00
_cell.angle_gamma   90.00
#
_symmetry.space_group_name_H-M   'P 1'
#
loop_
_entity.id
_entity.type
_entity.pdbx_description
1 polymer ?
#
loop_
_entity_poly.entity_id
_entity_poly.type
_entity_poly.pdbx_seq_one_letter_code
_entity_poly.pdbx_strand_id
1 'polypeptide(L)'
;MFYSLKKQTEWLKKDLSSTKKRWKIVDFHRAAYQSNPTREEDATKRIIAPILEAAGVDLILTGHDHAYARTFPMKGGAKAGEQEKGTFI
;
A
#
# COMPACT_ATOMS: atom_id res chain seq x y z
N MET A 1 -19.40 -13.94 -5.55
CA MET A 1 -18.16 -14.74 -5.47
C MET A 1 -17.12 -13.92 -4.72
N PHE A 2 -16.96 -14.13 -3.40
CA PHE A 2 -15.96 -13.38 -2.62
C PHE A 2 -14.59 -14.04 -2.81
N TYR A 3 -13.63 -13.32 -3.41
CA TYR A 3 -12.25 -13.78 -3.45
C TYR A 3 -11.66 -13.74 -2.05
N SER A 4 -11.10 -14.86 -1.58
CA SER A 4 -10.35 -14.87 -0.33
C SER A 4 -9.16 -13.92 -0.41
N LEU A 5 -8.78 -13.32 0.72
CA LEU A 5 -7.62 -12.43 0.81
C LEU A 5 -6.36 -13.07 0.20
N LYS A 6 -6.18 -14.38 0.41
CA LYS A 6 -5.11 -15.16 -0.21
C LYS A 6 -5.12 -15.03 -1.74
N LYS A 7 -6.25 -15.31 -2.41
CA LYS A 7 -6.35 -15.21 -3.87
C LYS A 7 -6.10 -13.78 -4.36
N GLN A 8 -6.59 -12.77 -3.64
CA GLN A 8 -6.33 -11.37 -3.99
C GLN A 8 -4.83 -11.04 -3.92
N THR A 9 -4.14 -11.47 -2.86
CA THR A 9 -2.70 -11.22 -2.69
C THR A 9 -1.84 -11.99 -3.69
N GLU A 10 -2.22 -13.21 -4.07
CA GLU A 10 -1.54 -14.00 -5.10
C GLU A 10 -1.66 -13.34 -6.47
N TRP A 11 -2.87 -12.89 -6.83
CA TRP A 11 -3.10 -12.11 -8.05
C TRP A 11 -2.29 -10.82 -8.04
N LEU A 12 -2.34 -10.05 -6.95
CA LEU A 12 -1.66 -8.75 -6.83
C LEU A 12 -0.14 -8.89 -7.02
N LYS A 13 0.49 -9.88 -6.38
CA LYS A 13 1.93 -10.17 -6.54
C LYS A 13 2.27 -10.50 -7.99
N LYS A 14 1.43 -11.29 -8.67
CA LYS A 14 1.63 -11.67 -10.07
C LYS A 14 1.48 -10.46 -11.00
N ASP A 15 0.45 -9.65 -10.79
CA ASP A 15 0.18 -8.46 -11.60
C ASP A 15 1.34 -7.46 -11.52
N LEU A 16 1.76 -7.10 -10.30
CA LEU A 16 2.82 -6.13 -10.05
C LEU A 16 4.22 -6.57 -10.52
N SER A 17 4.48 -7.87 -10.58
CA SER A 17 5.74 -8.43 -11.10
C SER A 17 5.75 -8.53 -12.63
N SER A 18 4.58 -8.55 -13.28
CA SER A 18 4.47 -8.64 -14.74
C SER A 18 4.69 -7.31 -15.46
N THR A 19 4.53 -6.19 -14.75
CA THR A 19 4.63 -4.85 -15.34
C THR A 19 6.05 -4.27 -15.26
N LYS A 20 6.49 -3.64 -16.35
CA LYS A 20 7.73 -2.84 -16.45
C LYS A 20 7.45 -1.34 -16.62
N LYS A 21 6.21 -0.91 -16.38
CA LYS A 21 5.82 0.51 -16.51
C LYS A 21 6.60 1.34 -15.48
N ARG A 22 6.97 2.56 -15.88
CA ARG A 22 7.77 3.47 -15.05
C ARG A 22 7.09 3.79 -13.71
N TRP A 23 5.78 4.03 -13.76
CA TRP A 23 4.97 4.40 -12.60
C TRP A 23 4.00 3.27 -12.28
N LYS A 24 3.96 2.88 -11.01
CA LYS A 24 2.98 1.96 -10.44
C LYS A 24 2.15 2.73 -9.43
N ILE A 25 0.87 2.90 -9.75
CA ILE A 25 -0.11 3.59 -8.89
C ILE A 25 -1.19 2.57 -8.55
N VAL A 26 -1.53 2.47 -7.27
CA VAL A 26 -2.56 1.55 -6.76
C VAL A 26 -3.62 2.37 -6.02
N ASP A 27 -4.88 1.96 -6.12
CA ASP A 27 -5.99 2.57 -5.40
C ASP A 27 -6.83 1.51 -4.68
N PHE A 28 -7.21 1.79 -3.43
CA PHE A 28 -8.19 0.99 -2.67
C PHE A 28 -8.72 1.78 -1.47
N HIS A 29 -9.85 1.35 -0.91
CA HIS A 29 -10.61 2.20 0.02
C HIS A 29 -9.93 2.50 1.36
N ARG A 30 -9.33 1.53 2.07
CA ARG A 30 -8.89 1.71 3.47
C ARG A 30 -7.37 1.80 3.60
N ALA A 31 -6.85 2.94 4.05
CA ALA A 31 -5.42 3.19 4.23
C ALA A 31 -4.71 2.24 5.21
N ALA A 32 -3.44 1.94 4.92
CA ALA A 32 -2.52 1.22 5.80
C ALA A 32 -2.01 2.09 6.96
N TYR A 33 -1.77 3.37 6.68
CA TYR A 33 -1.39 4.41 7.64
C TYR A 33 -2.51 5.45 7.64
N GLN A 34 -3.11 5.64 8.81
CA GLN A 34 -4.47 6.17 8.92
C GLN A 34 -4.40 7.53 9.60
N SER A 35 -5.32 8.43 9.26
CA SER A 35 -5.40 9.74 9.90
C SER A 35 -6.09 9.66 11.27
N ASN A 36 -6.98 8.68 11.44
CA ASN A 36 -7.64 8.42 12.72
C ASN A 36 -6.74 7.57 13.65
N PRO A 37 -6.27 8.10 14.79
CA PRO A 37 -5.36 7.39 15.69
C PRO A 37 -6.02 6.25 16.48
N THR A 38 -7.36 6.16 16.50
CA THR A 38 -8.09 5.16 17.28
C THR A 38 -8.45 3.92 16.49
N ARG A 39 -8.08 3.83 15.21
CA ARG A 39 -8.42 2.69 14.36
C ARG A 39 -7.33 1.62 14.46
N GLU A 40 -7.77 0.40 14.73
CA GLU A 40 -6.92 -0.78 14.81
C GLU A 40 -6.25 -1.10 13.48
N GLU A 41 -5.10 -1.76 13.57
CA GLU A 41 -4.42 -2.28 12.39
C GLU A 41 -5.25 -3.39 11.72
N ASP A 42 -5.38 -3.31 10.39
CA ASP A 42 -6.12 -4.29 9.60
C ASP A 42 -5.23 -5.02 8.59
N ALA A 43 -5.86 -5.86 7.77
CA ALA A 43 -5.19 -6.60 6.71
C ALA A 43 -4.47 -5.69 5.70
N THR A 44 -4.92 -4.44 5.53
CA THR A 44 -4.22 -3.51 4.64
C THR A 44 -2.82 -3.24 5.17
N LYS A 45 -2.69 -2.87 6.46
CA LYS A 45 -1.37 -2.60 7.05
C LYS A 45 -0.51 -3.85 7.16
N ARG A 46 -1.09 -4.98 7.58
CA ARG A 46 -0.33 -6.21 7.88
C ARG A 46 0.05 -7.04 6.65
N ILE A 47 -0.73 -6.94 5.56
CA ILE A 47 -0.59 -7.85 4.42
C ILE A 47 -0.44 -7.08 3.10
N ILE A 48 -1.31 -6.11 2.82
CA ILE A 48 -1.34 -5.42 1.52
C ILE A 48 -0.17 -4.45 1.37
N ALA A 49 0.04 -3.54 2.34
CA ALA A 49 1.10 -2.54 2.27
C ALA A 49 2.50 -3.15 2.11
N PRO A 50 2.90 -4.21 2.84
CA PRO A 50 4.18 -4.86 2.62
C PRO A 50 4.36 -5.40 1.19
N ILE A 51 3.30 -5.91 0.56
CA ILE A 51 3.35 -6.39 -0.83
C ILE A 51 3.59 -5.22 -1.79
N LEU A 52 2.87 -4.12 -1.61
CA LEU A 52 2.95 -2.95 -2.49
C LEU A 52 4.29 -2.22 -2.33
N GLU A 53 4.76 -2.02 -1.09
CA GLU A 53 6.07 -1.45 -0.78
C GLU A 53 7.19 -2.31 -1.37
N ALA A 54 7.15 -3.64 -1.17
CA ALA A 54 8.16 -4.55 -1.73
C ALA A 54 8.13 -4.62 -3.26
N ALA A 55 6.97 -4.43 -3.88
CA ALA A 55 6.82 -4.39 -5.34
C ALA A 55 7.27 -3.05 -5.97
N GLY A 56 7.70 -2.09 -5.14
CA GLY A 56 8.18 -0.78 -5.58
C GLY A 56 7.09 0.12 -6.15
N VAL A 57 5.86 0.01 -5.63
CA VAL A 57 4.75 0.92 -5.94
C VAL A 57 5.14 2.35 -5.58
N ASP A 58 4.81 3.31 -6.43
CA ASP A 58 5.22 4.71 -6.24
C ASP A 58 4.21 5.47 -5.38
N LEU A 59 2.93 5.28 -5.65
CA LEU A 59 1.82 5.96 -4.99
C LEU A 59 0.66 5.01 -4.75
N ILE A 60 0.10 5.07 -3.54
CA ILE A 60 -1.14 4.43 -3.17
C ILE A 60 -2.15 5.54 -2.88
N LEU A 61 -3.32 5.46 -3.50
CA LEU A 61 -4.45 6.35 -3.23
C LEU A 61 -5.47 5.60 -2.38
N THR A 62 -5.94 6.25 -1.32
CA THR A 62 -6.91 5.66 -0.40
C THR A 62 -7.95 6.67 0.04
N GLY A 63 -9.05 6.18 0.62
CA GLY A 63 -10.12 6.99 1.18
C GLY A 63 -10.46 6.52 2.59
N HIS A 64 -11.76 6.31 2.83
CA HIS A 64 -12.36 5.93 4.13
C HIS A 64 -12.29 7.03 5.18
N ASP A 65 -11.12 7.60 5.39
CA ASP A 65 -10.90 8.73 6.28
C ASP A 65 -11.31 10.02 5.55
N HIS A 66 -12.22 10.80 6.12
CA HIS A 66 -12.69 12.08 5.55
C HIS A 66 -11.71 13.22 5.84
N ALA A 67 -10.43 12.98 5.57
CA ALA A 67 -9.34 13.92 5.75
C ALA A 67 -8.28 13.70 4.67
N TYR A 68 -7.50 14.73 4.37
CA TYR A 68 -6.31 14.58 3.56
C TYR A 68 -5.11 14.27 4.46
N ALA A 69 -4.41 13.18 4.17
CA ALA A 69 -3.15 12.82 4.79
C ALA A 69 -2.21 12.28 3.70
N ARG A 70 -0.91 12.40 3.96
CA ARG A 70 0.14 11.83 3.11
C ARG A 70 1.29 11.35 3.98
N THR A 71 1.75 10.14 3.77
CA THR A 71 2.91 9.62 4.49
C THR A 71 4.22 10.25 3.99
N PHE A 72 5.30 10.07 4.75
CA PHE A 72 6.64 10.04 4.15
C PHE A 72 6.72 8.89 3.13
N PRO A 73 7.75 8.83 2.25
CA PRO A 73 7.99 7.60 1.50
C PRO A 73 8.17 6.43 2.48
N MET A 74 7.37 5.37 2.32
CA MET A 74 7.35 4.22 3.24
C MET A 74 8.07 3.02 2.63
N LYS A 75 8.79 2.28 3.47
CA LYS A 75 9.44 1.01 3.12
C LYS A 75 9.52 0.12 4.36
N GLY A 76 8.98 -1.09 4.26
CA GLY A 76 8.99 -2.05 5.36
C GLY A 76 8.25 -1.57 6.61
N GLY A 77 7.18 -0.79 6.46
CA GLY A 77 6.43 -0.30 7.62
C GLY A 77 6.93 1.03 8.22
N ALA A 78 8.05 1.58 7.72
CA ALA A 78 8.72 2.75 8.28
C ALA A 78 9.04 3.80 7.21
N LYS A 79 9.40 5.01 7.62
CA LYS A 79 9.93 6.05 6.72
C LYS A 79 11.20 5.50 6.05
N ALA A 80 11.21 5.51 4.72
CA ALA A 80 12.37 5.13 3.92
C ALA A 80 13.56 6.06 4.19
N GLY A 81 14.78 5.52 4.10
CA GLY A 81 15.99 6.34 4.19
C GLY A 81 16.05 7.40 3.08
N GLU A 82 16.82 8.48 3.28
CA GLU A 82 16.87 9.62 2.34
C GLU A 82 17.23 9.23 0.89
N GLN A 83 18.00 8.16 0.73
CA GLN A 83 18.43 7.65 -0.58
C GLN A 83 17.67 6.40 -1.03
N GLU A 84 16.69 5.95 -0.24
CA GLU A 84 15.91 4.77 -0.57
C GLU A 84 14.62 5.15 -1.31
N LYS A 85 14.26 4.38 -2.34
CA LYS A 85 12.92 4.45 -2.91
C LYS A 85 11.91 3.95 -1.88
N GLY A 86 10.93 4.78 -1.55
CA GLY A 86 9.75 4.42 -0.75
C GLY A 86 8.45 4.64 -1.53
N THR A 87 7.36 4.13 -0.97
CA THR A 87 6.00 4.27 -1.50
C THR A 87 5.27 5.38 -0.76
N PHE A 88 4.64 6.32 -1.49
CA PHE A 88 3.73 7.29 -0.89
C PHE A 88 2.33 6.69 -0.75
N ILE A 89 1.64 7.02 0.35
CA ILE A 89 0.31 6.51 0.69
C ILE A 89 -0.54 7.67 1.21
#